data_AF-A0A1Z4N8N3-F1
#
_entry.id   AF-A0A1Z4N8N3-F1
#
_cell.length_a   1.000
_cell.length_b   1.000
_cell.length_c   1.000
_cell.angle_alpha   90.00
_cell.angle_beta   90.00
_cell.angle_gamma   90.00
#
_symmetry.space_group_name_H-M   'P 1'
#
loop_
_entity.id
_entity.type
_entity.pdbx_description
1 polymer ?
#
loop_
_entity_poly.entity_id
_entity_poly.type
_entity_poly.pdbx_seq_one_letter_code
_entity_poly.pdbx_strand_id
1 'polypeptide(L)'
;MAVQNTTNRLRPQVISQDVTSLHGLQTIGTYDTSRADASIANIQQAYQAMLAQQQAENEKLTLYRAAADAARLAEWEFHNTILAMKEAVRGQYGSDSDQAQAVGLKKKSDRKRPSRRKPVVTS
;
A
#
# COMPACT_ATOMS: atom_id res chain seq x y z
N MET A 1 -13.56 -13.09 -34.12
CA MET A 1 -12.79 -12.04 -33.44
C MET A 1 -12.04 -12.69 -32.29
N ALA A 2 -10.73 -12.48 -32.15
CA ALA A 2 -9.97 -13.07 -31.06
C ALA A 2 -10.40 -12.47 -29.71
N VAL A 3 -10.63 -13.31 -28.70
CA VAL A 3 -10.94 -12.87 -27.34
C VAL A 3 -9.69 -12.23 -26.76
N GLN A 4 -9.74 -10.92 -26.53
CA GLN A 4 -8.64 -10.18 -25.93
C GLN A 4 -8.62 -10.46 -24.42
N ASN A 5 -7.47 -10.85 -23.87
CA ASN A 5 -7.31 -11.02 -22.44
C ASN A 5 -7.16 -9.65 -21.77
N THR A 6 -8.22 -9.17 -21.10
CA THR A 6 -8.27 -7.86 -20.42
C THR A 6 -7.89 -7.94 -18.94
N THR A 7 -7.51 -9.12 -18.45
CA THR A 7 -7.11 -9.33 -17.04
C THR A 7 -5.79 -8.62 -16.73
N ASN A 8 -4.90 -8.52 -17.72
CA ASN A 8 -3.58 -7.93 -17.56
C ASN A 8 -3.52 -6.53 -18.17
N ARG A 9 -2.81 -5.63 -17.48
CA ARG A 9 -2.51 -4.30 -18.02
C ARG A 9 -1.65 -4.45 -19.28
N LEU A 10 -1.97 -3.65 -20.30
CA LEU A 10 -1.13 -3.52 -21.48
C LEU A 10 0.27 -3.03 -21.10
N ARG A 11 1.28 -3.53 -21.81
CA ARG A 11 2.65 -3.06 -21.62
C ARG A 11 2.73 -1.57 -22.00
N PRO A 12 3.44 -0.72 -21.24
CA PRO A 12 3.58 0.70 -21.56
C PRO A 12 4.10 0.94 -22.99
N GLN A 13 4.97 0.06 -23.48
CA GLN A 13 5.50 0.11 -24.84
C GLN A 13 4.40 -0.02 -25.90
N VAL A 14 3.41 -0.90 -25.68
CA VAL A 14 2.28 -1.07 -26.62
C VAL A 14 1.45 0.20 -26.68
N ILE A 15 1.11 0.77 -25.52
CA ILE A 15 0.36 2.03 -25.44
C ILE A 15 1.12 3.16 -26.15
N SER A 16 2.45 3.26 -25.99
CA SER A 16 3.25 4.28 -26.67
C SER A 16 3.28 4.11 -28.19
N GLN A 17 3.28 2.86 -28.67
CA GLN A 17 3.19 2.54 -30.09
C GLN A 17 1.81 2.91 -30.64
N ASP A 18 0.74 2.57 -29.93
CA ASP A 18 -0.63 2.91 -30.31
C ASP A 18 -0.85 4.42 -30.40
N VAL A 19 -0.30 5.19 -29.43
CA VAL A 19 -0.34 6.66 -29.45
C VAL A 19 0.45 7.21 -30.64
N THR A 20 1.63 6.66 -30.92
CA THR A 20 2.41 7.03 -32.12
C THR A 20 1.63 6.75 -33.40
N SER A 21 0.96 5.60 -33.50
CA SER A 21 0.11 5.23 -34.63
C SER A 21 -1.08 6.18 -34.78
N LEU A 22 -1.72 6.59 -33.69
CA LEU A 22 -2.78 7.59 -33.69
C LEU A 22 -2.29 8.95 -34.21
N HIS A 23 -1.11 9.41 -33.78
CA HIS A 23 -0.51 10.63 -34.30
C HIS A 23 -0.14 10.52 -35.78
N GLY A 24 0.37 9.37 -36.22
CA GLY A 24 0.60 9.08 -37.63
C GLY A 24 -0.70 9.16 -38.44
N LEU A 25 -1.79 8.61 -37.92
CA LEU A 25 -3.11 8.65 -38.57
C LEU A 25 -3.61 10.08 -38.80
N GLN A 26 -3.33 11.00 -37.87
CA GLN A 26 -3.72 12.42 -38.00
C GLN A 26 -3.05 13.11 -39.21
N THR A 27 -1.93 12.58 -39.70
CA THR A 27 -1.27 13.11 -40.91
C THR A 27 -1.95 12.66 -42.21
N ILE A 28 -2.80 11.63 -42.15
CA ILE A 28 -3.51 11.08 -43.29
C ILE A 28 -4.86 11.79 -43.40
N GLY A 29 -4.89 12.92 -44.12
CA GLY A 29 -6.11 13.74 -44.29
C GLY A 29 -7.24 13.06 -45.08
N THR A 30 -6.95 11.96 -45.78
CA THR A 30 -7.92 11.20 -46.61
C THR A 30 -8.39 9.90 -45.97
N TYR A 31 -8.04 9.65 -44.70
CA TYR A 31 -8.43 8.42 -44.03
C TYR A 31 -9.94 8.41 -43.75
N ASP A 32 -10.65 7.54 -44.46
CA ASP A 32 -12.06 7.23 -44.25
C ASP A 32 -12.27 5.72 -44.21
N THR A 33 -13.18 5.27 -43.36
CA THR A 33 -13.43 3.84 -43.12
C THR A 33 -14.90 3.60 -42.86
N SER A 34 -15.46 2.57 -43.51
CA SER A 34 -16.82 2.09 -43.26
C SER A 34 -16.98 1.37 -41.91
N ARG A 35 -15.88 1.06 -41.25
CA ARG A 35 -15.84 0.41 -39.94
C ARG A 35 -15.97 1.47 -38.84
N ALA A 36 -17.11 1.47 -38.17
CA ALA A 36 -17.38 2.42 -37.09
C ALA A 36 -16.31 2.33 -35.98
N ASP A 37 -15.87 1.14 -35.61
CA ASP A 37 -14.84 0.88 -34.59
C ASP A 37 -13.48 1.50 -34.94
N ALA A 38 -13.16 1.61 -36.24
CA ALA A 38 -11.92 2.20 -36.73
C ALA A 38 -12.08 3.67 -37.15
N SER A 39 -13.21 4.31 -36.86
CA SER A 39 -13.39 5.73 -37.16
C SER A 39 -12.50 6.60 -36.28
N ILE A 40 -12.03 7.73 -36.84
CA ILE A 40 -11.18 8.70 -36.11
C ILE A 40 -11.87 9.15 -34.80
N ALA A 41 -13.17 9.41 -34.84
CA ALA A 41 -13.94 9.83 -33.67
C ALA A 41 -13.91 8.77 -32.56
N ASN A 42 -14.13 7.50 -32.88
CA ASN A 42 -14.12 6.43 -31.88
C ASN A 42 -12.71 6.17 -31.33
N ILE A 43 -11.67 6.24 -32.16
CA ILE A 43 -10.29 6.10 -31.71
C ILE A 43 -9.91 7.24 -30.76
N GLN A 44 -10.28 8.49 -31.10
CA GLN A 44 -10.07 9.65 -30.24
C GLN A 44 -10.84 9.54 -28.92
N GLN A 45 -12.10 9.11 -28.96
CA GLN A 45 -12.90 8.90 -27.77
C GLN A 45 -12.30 7.82 -26.86
N ALA A 46 -11.84 6.70 -27.43
CA ALA A 46 -11.17 5.64 -26.69
C ALA A 46 -9.85 6.12 -26.04
N TYR A 47 -9.08 6.94 -26.76
CA TYR A 47 -7.85 7.55 -26.23
C TYR A 47 -8.14 8.49 -25.05
N GLN A 48 -9.15 9.36 -25.17
CA GLN A 48 -9.55 10.26 -24.08
C GLN A 48 -10.09 9.49 -22.87
N ALA A 49 -10.89 8.45 -23.10
CA ALA A 49 -11.38 7.57 -22.04
C ALA A 49 -10.22 6.87 -21.31
N MET A 50 -9.21 6.38 -22.05
CA MET A 50 -8.02 5.78 -21.45
C MET A 50 -7.29 6.76 -20.52
N LEU A 51 -7.04 8.00 -20.96
CA LEU A 51 -6.37 9.01 -20.15
C LEU A 51 -7.18 9.37 -18.90
N ALA A 52 -8.49 9.57 -19.04
CA ALA A 52 -9.37 9.88 -17.92
C ALA A 52 -9.37 8.77 -16.85
N GLN A 53 -9.42 7.50 -17.28
CA GLN A 53 -9.38 6.37 -16.34
C GLN A 53 -8.02 6.21 -15.67
N GLN A 54 -6.91 6.41 -16.40
CA GLN A 54 -5.57 6.39 -15.80
C GLN A 54 -5.38 7.51 -14.78
N GLN A 55 -5.93 8.70 -15.05
CA GLN A 55 -5.91 9.80 -14.10
C GLN A 55 -6.71 9.47 -12.83
N ALA A 56 -7.94 8.97 -12.99
CA ALA A 56 -8.78 8.58 -11.86
C ALA A 56 -8.16 7.45 -11.02
N GLU A 57 -7.44 6.51 -11.64
CA GLU A 57 -6.66 5.48 -10.93
C GLU A 57 -5.58 6.12 -10.04
N ASN A 58 -4.79 7.04 -10.60
CA ASN A 58 -3.70 7.71 -9.87
C ASN A 58 -4.22 8.57 -8.70
N GLU A 59 -5.32 9.28 -8.90
CA GLU A 59 -5.98 10.06 -7.86
C GLU A 59 -6.39 9.17 -6.68
N LYS A 60 -7.06 8.05 -6.97
CA LYS A 60 -7.47 7.08 -5.95
C LYS A 60 -6.29 6.43 -5.24
N LEU A 61 -5.23 6.08 -5.97
CA LEU A 61 -4.02 5.53 -5.37
C LEU A 61 -3.36 6.50 -4.40
N THR A 62 -3.34 7.79 -4.76
CA THR A 62 -2.80 8.85 -3.90
C THR A 62 -3.64 9.02 -2.64
N LEU A 63 -4.96 9.05 -2.77
CA LEU A 63 -5.88 9.11 -1.63
C LEU A 63 -5.75 7.89 -0.72
N TYR A 64 -5.65 6.69 -1.29
CA TYR A 64 -5.44 5.45 -0.55
C TYR A 64 -4.13 5.49 0.24
N ARG A 65 -3.03 5.95 -0.38
CA ARG A 65 -1.74 6.09 0.31
C ARG A 65 -1.84 7.05 1.49
N ALA A 66 -2.47 8.21 1.29
CA ALA A 66 -2.69 9.18 2.37
C ALA A 66 -3.51 8.58 3.53
N ALA A 67 -4.59 7.86 3.22
CA ALA A 67 -5.41 7.19 4.23
C ALA A 67 -4.65 6.09 4.97
N ALA A 68 -3.85 5.29 4.25
CA ALA A 68 -3.03 4.23 4.84
C ALA A 68 -1.94 4.78 5.77
N ASP A 69 -1.32 5.91 5.41
CA ASP A 69 -0.34 6.59 6.25
C ASP A 69 -0.98 7.17 7.52
N ALA A 70 -2.17 7.78 7.40
CA ALA A 70 -2.94 8.26 8.55
C ALA A 70 -3.33 7.12 9.51
N ALA A 71 -3.79 5.98 8.98
CA ALA A 71 -4.10 4.81 9.79
C ALA A 71 -2.85 4.30 10.55
N ARG A 72 -1.71 4.20 9.87
CA ARG A 72 -0.45 3.78 10.49
C ARG A 72 -0.04 4.72 11.63
N LEU A 73 -0.18 6.03 11.47
CA LEU A 73 0.13 6.99 12.54
C LEU A 73 -0.79 6.79 13.75
N ALA A 74 -2.10 6.64 13.52
CA ALA A 74 -3.06 6.39 14.58
C ALA A 74 -2.78 5.07 15.33
N GLU A 75 -2.38 4.02 14.62
CA GLU A 75 -1.96 2.75 15.22
C GLU A 75 -0.74 2.92 16.15
N TRP A 76 0.25 3.70 15.73
CA TRP A 76 1.43 3.99 16.54
C TRP A 76 1.09 4.82 17.79
N GLU A 77 0.25 5.84 17.65
CA GLU A 77 -0.22 6.63 18.78
C GLU A 77 -0.97 5.75 19.79
N PHE A 78 -1.88 4.89 19.31
CA PHE A 78 -2.57 3.94 20.17
C PHE A 78 -1.57 3.00 20.86
N HIS A 79 -0.61 2.43 20.13
CA HIS A 79 0.41 1.58 20.74
C HIS A 79 1.19 2.29 21.84
N ASN A 80 1.60 3.53 21.61
CA ASN A 80 2.35 4.33 22.58
C ASN A 80 1.52 4.65 23.83
N THR A 81 0.24 4.96 23.69
CA THR A 81 -0.65 5.17 24.84
C THR A 81 -0.82 3.89 25.67
N ILE A 82 -0.90 2.73 25.02
CA ILE A 82 -0.94 1.43 25.71
C ILE A 82 0.38 1.15 26.44
N LEU A 83 1.54 1.49 25.86
CA LEU A 83 2.82 1.37 26.55
C LEU A 83 2.87 2.27 27.80
N ALA A 84 2.49 3.55 27.66
CA ALA A 84 2.45 4.49 28.77
C ALA A 84 1.49 4.02 29.88
N MET A 85 0.32 3.48 29.53
CA MET A 85 -0.62 2.90 30.48
C MET A 85 -0.03 1.70 31.22
N LYS A 86 0.66 0.79 30.53
CA LYS A 86 1.35 -0.33 31.17
C LYS A 86 2.45 0.13 32.13
N GLU A 87 3.19 1.18 31.77
CA GLU A 87 4.20 1.79 32.64
C GLU A 87 3.59 2.45 33.86
N ALA A 88 2.50 3.19 33.70
CA ALA A 88 1.76 3.81 34.81
C ALA A 88 1.23 2.76 35.79
N VAL A 89 0.62 1.67 35.30
CA VAL A 89 0.16 0.55 36.13
C VAL A 89 1.32 -0.08 36.89
N ARG A 90 2.47 -0.28 36.21
CA ARG A 90 3.67 -0.81 36.86
C ARG A 90 4.24 0.14 37.92
N GLY A 91 4.19 1.44 37.70
CA GLY A 91 4.64 2.47 38.64
C GLY A 91 3.73 2.57 39.87
N GLN A 92 2.41 2.51 39.67
CA GLN A 92 1.41 2.69 40.72
C GLN A 92 1.24 1.45 41.61
N TYR A 93 1.18 0.25 41.03
CA TYR A 93 0.93 -0.99 41.77
C TYR A 93 2.21 -1.78 42.07
N GLY A 94 3.33 -1.42 41.43
CA GLY A 94 4.60 -2.12 41.57
C GLY A 94 4.71 -3.32 40.63
N SER A 95 5.97 -3.71 40.35
CA SER A 95 6.31 -4.69 39.30
C SER A 95 5.95 -6.16 39.58
N ASP A 96 5.45 -6.47 40.77
CA ASP A 96 5.12 -7.83 41.21
C ASP A 96 3.63 -7.99 41.57
N SER A 97 2.82 -6.99 41.24
CA SER A 97 1.40 -6.94 41.55
C SER A 97 0.54 -7.71 40.54
N ASP A 98 -0.64 -8.16 40.98
CA ASP A 98 -1.62 -8.83 40.12
C ASP A 98 -2.17 -7.88 39.04
N GLN A 99 -2.24 -6.58 39.34
CA GLN A 99 -2.67 -5.53 38.41
C GLN A 99 -1.68 -5.35 37.25
N ALA A 100 -0.37 -5.40 37.52
CA ALA A 100 0.65 -5.40 36.48
C ALA A 100 0.57 -6.67 35.61
N GLN A 101 0.26 -7.82 36.22
CA GLN A 101 0.05 -9.06 35.48
C GLN A 101 -1.19 -9.02 34.57
N ALA A 102 -2.28 -8.40 35.03
CA ALA A 102 -3.52 -8.26 34.26
C ALA A 102 -3.35 -7.45 32.97
N VAL A 103 -2.45 -6.46 32.94
CA VAL A 103 -2.12 -5.68 31.72
C VAL A 103 -1.06 -6.34 30.82
N GLY A 104 -0.77 -7.63 31.07
CA GLY A 104 0.13 -8.45 30.28
C GLY A 104 1.62 -8.30 30.63
N LEU A 105 1.98 -7.67 31.75
CA LEU A 105 3.37 -7.63 32.22
C LEU A 105 3.68 -8.86 33.07
N LYS A 106 4.78 -9.55 32.77
CA LYS A 106 5.20 -10.68 33.61
C LYS A 106 5.72 -10.20 34.97
N LYS A 107 5.21 -10.78 36.06
CA LYS A 107 5.68 -10.54 37.44
C LYS A 107 7.18 -10.72 37.57
N LYS A 108 7.80 -9.96 38.48
CA LYS A 108 9.25 -10.01 38.71
C LYS A 108 9.64 -11.35 39.35
N SER A 109 8.81 -11.88 40.24
CA SER A 109 8.95 -13.21 40.85
C SER A 109 8.97 -14.35 39.83
N ASP A 110 8.16 -14.26 38.77
CA ASP A 110 8.08 -15.27 37.69
C ASP A 110 9.21 -15.17 36.65
N ARG A 111 10.04 -14.13 36.70
CA ARG A 111 11.17 -13.97 35.77
C ARG A 111 12.33 -14.84 36.24
N LYS A 112 12.73 -15.79 35.39
CA LYS A 112 13.94 -16.61 35.59
C LYS A 112 15.13 -15.69 35.86
N ARG A 113 15.70 -15.77 37.06
CA ARG A 113 16.87 -14.99 37.44
C ARG A 113 18.02 -15.32 36.48
N PRO A 114 18.74 -14.30 35.95
CA PRO A 114 19.97 -14.57 35.20
C PRO A 114 20.92 -15.37 36.10
N SER A 115 21.23 -16.60 35.71
CA SER A 115 22.24 -17.39 36.41
C SER A 115 23.61 -16.77 36.09
N ARG A 116 24.29 -16.22 37.09
CA ARG A 116 25.67 -15.75 36.94
C ARG A 116 26.51 -16.95 36.52
N ARG A 117 26.96 -16.99 35.25
CA ARG A 117 27.96 -17.98 34.82
C ARG A 117 29.20 -17.75 35.67
N LYS A 118 29.67 -18.79 36.38
CA LYS A 118 30.94 -18.75 37.11
C LYS A 118 32.05 -18.47 36.08
N PRO A 119 33.00 -17.56 36.35
CA PRO A 119 34.13 -17.39 35.46
C PRO A 119 34.85 -18.74 35.36
N VAL A 120 35.05 -19.21 34.13
CA VAL A 120 35.91 -20.36 33.85
C VAL A 120 37.31 -19.95 34.26
N VAL A 121 37.82 -20.57 35.33
CA VAL A 121 39.22 -20.48 35.71
C VAL A 121 39.98 -21.33 34.70
N THR A 122 40.67 -20.69 33.75
CA THR A 122 41.65 -21.36 32.89
C THR A 122 42.92 -21.58 33.73
N SER A 123 43.28 -22.83 33.95
CA SER A 123 44.58 -23.26 34.51
C SER A 123 45.46 -23.82 33.40
#